data_AF-A0A4Q2UNL3-F1
#
_entry.id   AF-A0A4Q2UNL3-F1
#
_cell.length_a   1.000
_cell.length_b   1.000
_cell.length_c   1.000
_cell.angle_alpha   90.00
_cell.angle_beta   90.00
_cell.angle_gamma   90.00
#
_symmetry.space_group_name_H-M   'P 1'
#
loop_
_entity.id
_entity.type
_entity.pdbx_description
1 polymer ?
#
loop_
_entity_poly.entity_id
_entity_poly.type
_entity_poly.pdbx_seq_one_letter_code
_entity_poly.pdbx_strand_id
1 'polypeptide(L)'
;MASSQRSAGPVNPIFPGGAPALQRFVDQTRRPLSVATSGTVFVEFVVNADGSVGNCIVRKGINTEADLEAVRIVASMPAWTPGTVDGEPARYKFILPIDFTAGI
;
A
#
# COMPACT_ATOMS: atom_id res chain seq x y z
N MET A 1 20.48 -33.95 -20.88
CA MET A 1 20.60 -32.52 -20.52
C MET A 1 19.19 -31.92 -20.57
N ALA A 2 18.48 -31.94 -19.45
CA ALA A 2 17.18 -31.27 -19.35
C ALA A 2 17.44 -29.90 -18.74
N SER A 3 17.24 -28.86 -19.53
CA SER A 3 17.39 -27.47 -19.14
C SER A 3 16.49 -27.21 -17.94
N SER A 4 17.09 -27.00 -16.75
CA SER A 4 16.38 -26.46 -15.59
C SER A 4 15.93 -25.05 -15.92
N GLN A 5 14.73 -24.96 -16.50
CA GLN A 5 14.00 -23.73 -16.66
C GLN A 5 13.68 -23.26 -15.24
N ARG A 6 14.48 -22.31 -14.74
CA ARG A 6 14.20 -21.65 -13.46
C ARG A 6 12.82 -21.00 -13.64
N SER A 7 11.79 -21.55 -12.99
CA SER A 7 10.53 -20.79 -12.85
C SER A 7 10.92 -19.42 -12.31
N ALA A 8 10.48 -18.36 -12.98
CA ALA A 8 10.71 -17.02 -12.46
C ALA A 8 10.02 -16.97 -11.09
N GLY A 9 10.80 -16.73 -10.04
CA GLY A 9 10.27 -16.62 -8.69
C GLY A 9 9.25 -15.47 -8.57
N PRO A 10 8.54 -15.38 -7.44
CA PRO A 10 7.49 -14.39 -7.28
C PRO A 10 8.01 -12.95 -7.49
N VAL A 11 7.27 -12.17 -8.26
CA VAL A 11 7.51 -10.73 -8.49
C VAL A 11 6.53 -9.95 -7.64
N ASN A 12 7.02 -9.02 -6.83
CA ASN A 12 6.16 -8.19 -5.98
C ASN A 12 5.47 -7.08 -6.80
N PRO A 13 4.24 -6.69 -6.43
CA PRO A 13 3.59 -5.51 -7.00
C PRO A 13 4.40 -4.23 -6.83
N ILE A 14 4.27 -3.31 -7.79
CA ILE A 14 5.00 -2.05 -7.82
C ILE A 14 4.01 -0.89 -7.97
N PHE A 15 4.03 0.05 -7.02
CA PHE A 15 3.28 1.30 -7.13
C PHE A 15 3.74 2.09 -8.36
N PRO A 16 2.87 2.81 -9.09
CA PRO A 16 3.29 3.60 -10.25
C PRO A 16 4.40 4.60 -9.91
N GLY A 17 5.58 4.44 -10.50
CA GLY A 17 6.77 5.25 -10.17
C GLY A 17 7.57 4.77 -8.94
N GLY A 18 7.25 3.59 -8.40
CA GLY A 18 7.97 2.92 -7.33
C GLY A 18 7.75 3.52 -5.93
N ALA A 19 8.55 3.05 -4.97
CA ALA A 19 8.46 3.48 -3.57
C ALA A 19 8.57 5.01 -3.36
N PRO A 20 9.44 5.75 -4.09
CA PRO A 20 9.50 7.21 -3.94
C PRO A 20 8.20 7.92 -4.37
N ALA A 21 7.51 7.40 -5.39
CA ALA A 21 6.24 7.94 -5.83
C ALA A 21 5.11 7.62 -4.84
N LEU A 22 5.14 6.43 -4.22
CA LEU A 22 4.20 6.07 -3.16
C LEU A 22 4.32 7.03 -1.97
N GLN A 23 5.53 7.33 -1.51
CA GLN A 23 5.73 8.27 -0.40
C GLN A 23 5.16 9.65 -0.73
N ARG A 24 5.51 10.19 -1.91
CA ARG A 24 4.97 11.49 -2.37
C ARG A 24 3.45 11.49 -2.48
N PHE A 25 2.87 10.39 -2.98
CA PHE A 25 1.43 10.24 -3.06
C PHE A 25 0.77 10.33 -1.68
N VAL A 26 1.32 9.63 -0.68
CA VAL A 26 0.83 9.69 0.71
C VAL A 26 0.90 11.12 1.25
N ASP A 27 2.04 11.80 1.06
CA ASP A 27 2.26 13.15 1.55
C ASP A 27 1.32 14.17 0.90
N GLN A 28 1.13 14.09 -0.42
CA GLN A 28 0.28 15.00 -1.20
C GLN A 28 -1.22 14.75 -1.01
N THR A 29 -1.61 13.49 -0.75
CA THR A 29 -3.02 13.12 -0.62
C THR A 29 -3.55 13.42 0.78
N ARG A 30 -2.67 13.48 1.78
CA ARG A 30 -3.03 13.69 3.18
C ARG A 30 -3.76 15.01 3.39
N ARG A 31 -4.86 14.95 4.12
CA ARG A 31 -5.62 16.12 4.57
C ARG A 31 -5.24 16.47 6.01
N PRO A 32 -5.34 17.74 6.41
CA PRO A 32 -5.17 18.14 7.80
C PRO A 32 -6.22 17.46 8.68
N LEU A 33 -5.80 17.03 9.87
CA LEU A 33 -6.69 16.47 10.88
C LEU A 33 -7.20 17.58 11.81
N SER A 34 -8.43 17.43 12.29
CA SER A 34 -9.07 18.35 13.24
C SER A 34 -8.45 18.28 14.64
N VAL A 35 -7.93 17.12 15.02
CA VAL A 35 -7.27 16.90 16.30
C VAL A 35 -5.76 16.71 16.13
N ALA A 36 -4.99 17.31 17.04
CA ALA A 36 -3.56 17.07 17.12
C ALA A 36 -3.32 15.56 17.29
N THR A 37 -2.65 14.97 16.30
CA THR A 37 -2.41 13.53 16.23
C THR A 37 -0.91 13.31 16.10
N SER A 38 -0.40 12.28 16.77
CA SER A 38 0.98 11.86 16.67
C SER A 38 1.05 10.34 16.70
N GLY A 39 1.94 9.77 15.90
CA GLY A 39 2.11 8.33 15.74
C GLY A 39 1.74 7.82 14.35
N THR A 40 1.71 6.49 14.22
CA THR A 40 1.59 5.81 12.92
C THR A 40 0.36 4.91 12.89
N VAL A 41 -0.46 5.05 11.84
CA VAL A 41 -1.54 4.12 11.51
C VAL A 41 -1.00 3.05 10.58
N PHE A 42 -1.29 1.77 10.86
CA PHE A 42 -0.89 0.65 10.04
C PHE A 42 -2.11 0.10 9.30
N VAL A 43 -2.12 0.24 7.97
CA VAL A 43 -3.23 -0.21 7.12
C VAL A 43 -2.82 -1.44 6.34
N GLU A 44 -3.52 -2.55 6.56
CA GLU A 44 -3.45 -3.71 5.69
C GLU A 44 -4.31 -3.48 4.44
N PHE A 45 -3.83 -3.88 3.28
CA PHE A 45 -4.61 -3.87 2.04
C PHE A 45 -4.15 -4.97 1.09
N VAL A 46 -4.95 -5.21 0.06
CA VAL A 46 -4.67 -6.17 -1.01
C VAL A 46 -4.47 -5.42 -2.31
N VAL A 47 -3.39 -5.73 -3.02
CA VAL A 47 -3.24 -5.43 -4.45
C VAL A 47 -3.76 -6.64 -5.21
N ASN A 48 -4.81 -6.45 -6.00
CA ASN A 48 -5.42 -7.49 -6.81
C ASN A 48 -4.58 -7.80 -8.06
N ALA A 49 -4.92 -8.91 -8.73
CA ALA A 49 -4.24 -9.35 -9.95
C ALA A 49 -4.38 -8.35 -11.13
N ASP A 50 -5.38 -7.46 -11.08
CA ASP A 50 -5.58 -6.35 -12.03
C ASP A 50 -4.88 -5.05 -11.60
N GLY A 51 -4.14 -5.07 -10.49
CA GLY A 51 -3.47 -3.91 -9.91
C GLY A 51 -4.34 -3.04 -9.02
N SER A 52 -5.65 -3.28 -8.93
CA SER A 52 -6.54 -2.50 -8.06
C SER A 52 -6.25 -2.73 -6.58
N VAL A 53 -6.44 -1.69 -5.76
CA VAL A 53 -6.30 -1.78 -4.30
C VAL A 53 -7.66 -2.05 -3.66
N GLY A 54 -7.71 -3.00 -2.71
CA GLY A 54 -8.93 -3.32 -1.98
C GLY A 54 -8.65 -3.92 -0.59
N ASN A 55 -9.72 -4.25 0.14
CA ASN A 55 -9.65 -4.84 1.49
C ASN A 55 -8.79 -4.03 2.48
N CYS A 56 -8.98 -2.71 2.50
CA CYS A 56 -8.26 -1.81 3.41
C CYS A 56 -8.76 -1.98 4.85
N ILE A 57 -7.89 -2.41 5.76
CA ILE A 57 -8.21 -2.70 7.16
C ILE A 57 -7.15 -2.05 8.06
N VAL A 58 -7.58 -1.25 9.02
CA VAL A 58 -6.67 -0.73 10.06
C VAL A 58 -6.27 -1.87 11.00
N ARG A 59 -4.96 -2.15 11.06
CA ARG A 59 -4.39 -3.16 11.97
C ARG A 59 -3.94 -2.57 13.29
N LYS A 60 -3.49 -1.31 13.27
CA LYS A 60 -3.17 -0.53 14.46
C LYS A 60 -3.48 0.93 14.16
N GLY A 61 -4.41 1.49 14.92
CA GLY A 61 -4.86 2.87 14.78
C GLY A 61 -4.29 3.81 15.83
N ILE A 62 -4.63 5.09 15.71
CA ILE A 62 -4.32 6.14 16.71
C ILE A 62 -5.61 6.71 17.28
N ASN A 63 -6.48 7.20 16.39
CA ASN A 63 -7.81 7.73 16.68
C ASN A 63 -8.67 7.61 15.42
N THR A 64 -9.98 7.75 15.56
CA THR A 64 -10.93 7.56 14.45
C THR A 64 -10.65 8.44 13.24
N GLU A 65 -10.23 9.70 13.43
CA GLU A 65 -9.99 10.61 12.31
C GLU A 65 -8.76 10.19 11.49
N ALA A 66 -7.65 9.90 12.15
CA ALA A 66 -6.42 9.45 11.52
C ALA A 66 -6.59 8.08 10.85
N ASP A 67 -7.35 7.18 11.49
CA ASP A 67 -7.63 5.84 10.98
C ASP A 67 -8.45 5.91 9.68
N LEU A 68 -9.48 6.75 9.63
CA LEU A 68 -10.30 6.97 8.44
C LEU A 68 -9.49 7.63 7.31
N GLU A 69 -8.65 8.61 7.64
CA GLU A 69 -7.80 9.27 6.66
C GLU A 69 -6.75 8.31 6.08
N ALA A 70 -6.15 7.46 6.91
CA ALA A 70 -5.21 6.44 6.48
C ALA A 70 -5.87 5.44 5.50
N VAL A 71 -7.07 4.96 5.82
CA VAL A 71 -7.85 4.09 4.92
C VAL A 71 -8.18 4.80 3.62
N ARG A 72 -8.58 6.08 3.66
CA ARG A 72 -8.90 6.87 2.46
C ARG A 72 -7.68 7.02 1.55
N ILE A 73 -6.51 7.34 2.11
CA ILE A 73 -5.26 7.45 1.34
C ILE A 73 -4.99 6.14 0.61
N VAL A 74 -5.02 5.00 1.32
CA VAL A 74 -4.76 3.68 0.73
C VAL A 74 -5.80 3.30 -0.32
N ALA A 75 -7.09 3.51 -0.04
CA ALA A 75 -8.17 3.22 -0.97
C ALA A 75 -8.17 4.13 -2.22
N SER A 76 -7.49 5.28 -2.15
CA SER A 76 -7.38 6.23 -3.27
C SER A 76 -6.16 6.00 -4.17
N MET A 77 -5.34 4.99 -3.87
CA MET A 77 -4.15 4.70 -4.69
C MET A 77 -4.54 4.35 -6.14
N PRO A 78 -3.73 4.77 -7.12
CA PRO A 78 -3.88 4.31 -8.49
C PRO A 78 -3.63 2.80 -8.59
N ALA A 79 -4.02 2.20 -9.73
CA ALA A 79 -3.69 0.80 -10.00
C ALA A 79 -2.17 0.58 -9.99
N TRP A 80 -1.74 -0.46 -9.30
CA TRP A 80 -0.34 -0.90 -9.22
C TRP A 80 0.00 -1.79 -10.41
N THR A 81 1.28 -1.90 -10.74
CA THR A 81 1.74 -3.06 -11.51
C THR A 81 1.54 -4.29 -10.64
N PRO A 82 0.72 -5.27 -11.05
CA PRO A 82 0.46 -6.46 -10.25
C PRO A 82 1.72 -7.31 -10.10
N GLY A 83 1.80 -8.04 -8.99
CA GLY A 83 2.81 -9.05 -8.79
C GLY A 83 2.45 -10.35 -9.51
N THR A 84 3.42 -11.23 -9.66
CA THR A 84 3.24 -12.53 -10.30
C THR A 84 3.80 -13.66 -9.46
N VAL A 85 3.18 -14.84 -9.53
CA VAL A 85 3.67 -16.10 -8.98
C VAL A 85 3.69 -17.10 -10.13
N ASP A 86 4.84 -17.73 -10.37
CA ASP A 86 5.03 -18.67 -11.50
C ASP A 86 4.60 -18.09 -12.87
N GLY A 87 4.80 -16.77 -13.04
CA GLY A 87 4.46 -16.05 -14.27
C GLY A 87 3.02 -15.53 -14.36
N GLU A 88 2.14 -15.91 -13.43
CA GLU A 88 0.72 -15.52 -13.44
C GLU A 88 0.42 -14.39 -12.45
N PRO A 89 -0.42 -13.40 -12.81
CA PRO A 89 -0.85 -12.34 -11.89
C PRO A 89 -1.47 -12.89 -10.60
N ALA A 90 -0.97 -12.45 -9.46
CA ALA A 90 -1.41 -12.92 -8.16
C ALA A 90 -1.78 -11.75 -7.24
N ARG A 91 -2.66 -12.02 -6.26
CA ARG A 91 -2.99 -11.03 -5.22
C ARG A 91 -1.92 -11.01 -4.15
N TYR A 92 -1.57 -9.81 -3.70
CA TYR A 92 -0.61 -9.61 -2.62
C TYR A 92 -1.23 -8.80 -1.49
N LYS A 93 -0.90 -9.19 -0.26
CA LYS A 93 -1.28 -8.48 0.94
C LYS A 93 -0.10 -7.65 1.42
N PHE A 94 -0.36 -6.38 1.73
CA PHE A 94 0.62 -5.45 2.27
C PHE A 94 0.12 -4.83 3.57
N ILE A 95 1.06 -4.30 4.35
CA ILE A 95 0.79 -3.36 5.43
C ILE A 95 1.60 -2.10 5.15
N LEU A 96 0.94 -0.96 5.02
CA LEU A 96 1.59 0.34 4.89
C LEU A 96 1.49 1.12 6.21
N PRO A 97 2.62 1.48 6.84
CA PRO A 97 2.64 2.49 7.90
C PRO A 97 2.43 3.88 7.31
N ILE A 98 1.46 4.63 7.84
CA ILE A 98 1.21 6.04 7.53
C ILE A 98 1.47 6.84 8.79
N ASP A 99 2.54 7.64 8.77
CA ASP A 99 2.98 8.43 9.91
C ASP A 99 2.26 9.78 9.97
N PHE A 100 1.48 10.02 11.02
CA PHE A 100 0.79 11.27 11.33
C PHE A 100 1.53 12.11 12.37
N THR A 101 2.72 11.70 12.80
CA THR A 101 3.60 12.58 13.56
C THR A 101 3.86 13.83 12.72
N ALA A 102 3.59 15.01 13.29
CA ALA A 102 3.76 16.29 12.62
C ALA A 102 5.14 16.36 11.96
N GLY A 103 5.17 16.23 10.64
CA GLY A 103 6.35 16.39 9.82
C GLY A 103 6.45 17.84 9.41
N ILE A 104 7.35 18.56 10.09
CA ILE A 104 7.74 19.98 9.92
C ILE A 104 6.82 20.98 10.63
#